data_AF-A0A9D4T7B0-F1
#
_entry.id   AF-A0A9D4T7B0-F1
#
_cell.length_a   1.000
_cell.length_b   1.000
_cell.length_c   1.000
_cell.angle_alpha   90.00
_cell.angle_beta   90.00
_cell.angle_gamma   90.00
#
_symmetry.space_group_name_H-M   'P 1'
#
loop_
_entity.id
_entity.type
_entity.pdbx_description
1 polymer ?
#
loop_
_entity_poly.entity_id
_entity_poly.type
_entity_poly.pdbx_seq_one_letter_code
_entity_poly.pdbx_strand_id
1 'polypeptide(L)'
;MSVHGDAYPQSVKEYLGSTTSLKDLSVTMRTPPMQMAVLEGVLENESIEKLSLDLFMGTEEIMPLVSQVIKAKRAIRILKISRSVPVLPAEPSVYNCLVLPLIENDTLQEVSVPFFMFHSATGSALLRALPAKENLKMVHIASPYYIPRLQWLCAELKRSGAEEKVSLEYCTLSGDIELLHCKAFSGADLSLAKYDRKLAALLSLPNCRHLKTVSIYVKNDDMKLSLAVAELLRSTTTLKRLELVAVGASEVHSDGQNPCWNVILESMSQNKSLRHLGVALCDMGPQDTGDLADSVKRNTSIIRLYLQNMFKETATAFFRRLSNNIEENYRLIAVNYSGHLDEDGVSDWFAVKATTWRNSGLVARAARIKHASSLDRYVTRAVDRVSRYSALLDEVARSAKLDQAELAVLVRDRLRQIGCLDEFMRIAGVVKERVICRPADDGRMQLDDLNEDCWSHVRRYLATDDVKYGAVQVDNG
;
A
#
# COMPACT_ATOMS: atom_id res chain seq x y z
N MET A 1 -17.82 6.12 8.91
CA MET A 1 -18.92 5.13 8.91
C MET A 1 -18.99 4.48 7.53
N SER A 2 -19.21 3.17 7.44
CA SER A 2 -19.47 2.46 6.18
C SER A 2 -20.92 1.97 6.15
N VAL A 3 -21.70 2.39 5.16
CA VAL A 3 -23.09 1.95 4.99
C VAL A 3 -23.15 1.02 3.78
N HIS A 4 -23.68 -0.19 4.00
CA HIS A 4 -23.86 -1.21 2.97
C HIS A 4 -25.33 -1.68 2.98
N GLY A 5 -26.04 -1.48 1.87
CA GLY A 5 -27.43 -1.91 1.70
C GLY A 5 -28.35 -0.78 1.21
N ASP A 6 -29.47 -1.16 0.58
CA ASP A 6 -30.45 -0.23 -0.02
C ASP A 6 -31.69 -0.01 0.88
N ALA A 7 -31.70 -0.56 2.09
CA ALA A 7 -32.83 -0.45 3.00
C ALA A 7 -32.77 0.86 3.81
N TYR A 8 -33.89 1.58 3.85
CA TYR A 8 -34.15 2.79 4.66
C TYR A 8 -33.39 4.09 4.28
N PRO A 9 -33.54 4.64 3.06
CA PRO A 9 -32.93 5.91 2.67
C PRO A 9 -33.25 7.07 3.65
N GLN A 10 -34.50 7.19 4.09
CA GLN A 10 -34.92 8.27 4.99
C GLN A 10 -34.20 8.24 6.34
N SER A 11 -34.05 7.07 6.95
CA SER A 11 -33.33 6.92 8.22
C SER A 11 -31.84 7.27 8.07
N VAL A 12 -31.24 6.97 6.91
CA VAL A 12 -29.86 7.37 6.61
C VAL A 12 -29.75 8.89 6.52
N LYS A 13 -30.68 9.56 5.82
CA LYS A 13 -30.74 11.03 5.75
C LYS A 13 -30.81 11.66 7.13
N GLU A 14 -31.79 11.25 7.95
CA GLU A 14 -32.01 11.80 9.30
C GLU A 14 -30.80 11.56 10.22
N TYR A 15 -30.20 10.38 10.15
CA TYR A 15 -28.99 10.08 10.91
C TYR A 15 -27.83 10.99 10.50
N LEU A 16 -27.60 11.16 9.19
CA LEU A 16 -26.53 12.01 8.68
C LEU A 16 -26.79 13.49 9.04
N GLY A 17 -28.02 13.99 8.91
CA GLY A 17 -28.33 15.38 9.26
C GLY A 17 -28.18 15.69 10.75
N SER A 18 -28.48 14.74 11.64
CA SER A 18 -28.40 14.93 13.09
C SER A 18 -27.02 14.66 13.71
N THR A 19 -26.13 13.95 13.01
CA THR A 19 -24.83 13.55 13.57
C THR A 19 -23.79 14.68 13.49
N THR A 20 -23.22 15.10 14.62
CA THR A 20 -22.25 16.21 14.68
C THR A 20 -20.78 15.79 14.82
N SER A 21 -20.52 14.48 14.99
CA SER A 21 -19.17 13.94 15.24
C SER A 21 -18.56 13.18 14.06
N LEU A 22 -19.32 13.01 12.97
CA LEU A 22 -18.94 12.16 11.85
C LEU A 22 -18.04 12.92 10.86
N LYS A 23 -16.73 12.71 10.95
CA LYS A 23 -15.76 13.36 10.05
C LYS A 23 -15.52 12.64 8.72
N ASP A 24 -15.71 11.32 8.68
CA ASP A 24 -15.38 10.46 7.54
C ASP A 24 -16.55 9.53 7.20
N LEU A 25 -17.11 9.74 6.02
CA LEU A 25 -18.24 9.00 5.47
C LEU A 25 -17.83 8.31 4.16
N SER A 26 -17.94 6.98 4.13
CA SER A 26 -17.77 6.18 2.92
C SER A 26 -19.03 5.36 2.69
N VAL A 27 -19.66 5.54 1.54
CA VAL A 27 -20.92 4.88 1.20
C VAL A 27 -20.79 4.19 -0.14
N THR A 28 -21.21 2.93 -0.19
CA THR A 28 -21.39 2.19 -1.45
C THR A 28 -22.89 2.13 -1.73
N MET A 29 -23.34 2.82 -2.78
CA MET A 29 -24.77 3.03 -3.04
C MET A 29 -25.13 2.49 -4.42
N ARG A 30 -26.13 1.62 -4.51
CA ARG A 30 -26.52 1.01 -5.80
C ARG A 30 -27.81 1.56 -6.37
N THR A 31 -28.60 2.29 -5.58
CA THR A 31 -29.94 2.75 -5.97
C THR A 31 -30.04 4.28 -5.92
N PRO A 32 -30.79 4.92 -6.84
CA PRO A 32 -30.91 6.39 -6.86
C PRO A 32 -31.49 6.98 -5.56
N PRO A 33 -32.55 6.40 -4.94
CA PRO A 33 -33.11 6.92 -3.69
C PRO A 33 -32.09 6.96 -2.54
N MET A 34 -31.25 5.94 -2.42
CA MET A 34 -30.19 5.92 -1.41
C MET A 34 -29.15 7.01 -1.66
N GLN A 35 -28.77 7.24 -2.93
CA GLN A 35 -27.83 8.30 -3.30
C GLN A 35 -28.38 9.68 -2.98
N MET A 36 -29.65 9.95 -3.30
CA MET A 36 -30.30 11.20 -2.96
C MET A 36 -30.36 11.42 -1.45
N ALA A 37 -30.84 10.43 -0.69
CA ALA A 37 -30.96 10.55 0.76
C ALA A 37 -29.62 10.79 1.46
N VAL A 38 -28.55 10.14 0.99
CA VAL A 38 -27.19 10.38 1.50
C VAL A 38 -26.73 11.80 1.19
N LEU A 39 -26.88 12.28 -0.05
CA LEU A 39 -26.46 13.64 -0.42
C LEU A 39 -27.25 14.71 0.33
N GLU A 40 -28.57 14.51 0.51
CA GLU A 40 -29.41 15.40 1.32
C GLU A 40 -28.99 15.39 2.80
N GLY A 41 -28.73 14.22 3.37
CA GLY A 41 -28.22 14.12 4.74
C GLY A 41 -26.84 14.78 4.90
N VAL A 42 -25.97 14.68 3.89
CA VAL A 42 -24.70 15.42 3.87
C VAL A 42 -24.92 16.93 3.76
N LEU A 43 -25.93 17.39 3.01
CA LEU A 43 -26.33 18.80 2.94
C LEU A 43 -26.81 19.37 4.29
N GLU A 44 -27.27 18.52 5.19
CA GLU A 44 -27.66 18.91 6.56
C GLU A 44 -26.48 18.77 7.56
N ASN A 45 -25.46 17.98 7.23
CA ASN A 45 -24.31 17.71 8.11
C ASN A 45 -23.21 18.78 8.00
N GLU A 46 -22.72 19.30 9.13
CA GLU A 46 -21.63 20.30 9.18
C GLU A 46 -20.26 19.72 9.58
N SER A 47 -20.21 18.44 9.98
CA SER A 47 -19.03 17.79 10.56
C SER A 47 -18.22 16.94 9.56
N ILE A 48 -18.82 16.53 8.44
CA ILE A 48 -18.17 15.67 7.44
C ILE A 48 -17.06 16.44 6.72
N GLU A 49 -15.82 15.96 6.88
CA GLU A 49 -14.64 16.50 6.22
C GLU A 49 -14.21 15.63 5.02
N LYS A 50 -14.59 14.34 5.02
CA LYS A 50 -14.23 13.37 3.98
C LYS A 50 -15.48 12.61 3.53
N LEU A 51 -15.77 12.68 2.24
CA LEU A 51 -16.91 12.02 1.61
C LEU A 51 -16.42 11.09 0.50
N SER A 52 -16.75 9.81 0.59
CA SER A 52 -16.50 8.82 -0.46
C SER A 52 -17.80 8.17 -0.91
N LEU A 53 -18.12 8.32 -2.19
CA LEU A 53 -19.30 7.79 -2.86
C LEU A 53 -18.82 6.73 -3.87
N ASP A 54 -19.10 5.47 -3.61
CA ASP A 54 -18.78 4.35 -4.50
C ASP A 54 -20.04 3.79 -5.16
N LEU A 55 -19.89 3.28 -6.39
CA LEU A 55 -20.99 2.86 -7.27
C LEU A 55 -21.97 4.00 -7.63
N PHE A 56 -21.46 5.23 -7.70
CA PHE A 56 -22.26 6.44 -7.91
C PHE A 56 -22.96 6.46 -9.28
N MET A 57 -24.25 6.78 -9.32
CA MET A 57 -25.01 6.91 -10.56
C MET A 57 -25.20 8.39 -10.86
N GLY A 58 -24.56 8.88 -11.91
CA GLY A 58 -24.68 10.26 -12.34
C GLY A 58 -25.98 10.53 -13.09
N THR A 59 -27.14 10.19 -12.53
CA THR A 59 -28.43 10.51 -13.19
C THR A 59 -28.70 12.02 -13.16
N GLU A 60 -29.57 12.50 -14.05
CA GLU A 60 -29.93 13.93 -14.10
C GLU A 60 -30.54 14.46 -12.79
N GLU A 61 -31.15 13.58 -11.99
CA GLU A 61 -31.76 13.90 -10.70
C GLU A 61 -30.70 14.06 -9.59
N ILE A 62 -29.62 13.27 -9.64
CA ILE A 62 -28.61 13.21 -8.57
C ILE A 62 -27.52 14.26 -8.78
N MET A 63 -27.16 14.56 -10.02
CA MET A 63 -26.09 15.51 -10.34
C MET A 63 -26.31 16.91 -9.73
N PRO A 64 -27.52 17.50 -9.74
CA PRO A 64 -27.78 18.77 -9.05
C PRO A 64 -27.50 18.72 -7.54
N LEU A 65 -27.77 17.61 -6.87
CA LEU A 65 -27.47 17.44 -5.44
C LEU A 65 -25.96 17.38 -5.20
N VAL A 66 -25.20 16.71 -6.07
CA VAL A 66 -23.72 16.71 -5.99
C VAL A 66 -23.17 18.13 -6.13
N SER A 67 -23.70 18.91 -7.08
CA SER A 67 -23.36 20.32 -7.25
C SER A 67 -23.60 21.12 -5.97
N GLN A 68 -24.78 20.95 -5.36
CA GLN A 68 -25.14 21.62 -4.11
C GLN A 68 -24.20 21.23 -2.97
N VAL A 69 -23.88 19.94 -2.82
CA VAL A 69 -22.94 19.47 -1.79
C VAL A 69 -21.57 20.13 -1.97
N ILE A 70 -21.03 20.16 -3.19
CA ILE A 70 -19.73 20.77 -3.48
C ILE A 70 -19.74 22.28 -3.19
N LYS A 71 -20.80 23.00 -3.55
CA LYS A 71 -20.88 24.45 -3.35
C LYS A 71 -21.14 24.83 -1.89
N ALA A 72 -22.04 24.13 -1.21
CA ALA A 72 -22.49 24.49 0.13
C ALA A 72 -21.53 23.99 1.23
N LYS A 73 -20.92 22.82 1.06
CA LYS A 73 -20.19 22.15 2.15
C LYS A 73 -18.70 22.47 2.16
N ARG A 74 -18.40 23.61 2.78
CA ARG A 74 -17.03 24.12 3.02
C ARG A 74 -16.20 23.26 3.98
N ALA A 75 -16.84 22.44 4.83
CA ALA A 75 -16.13 21.51 5.71
C ALA A 75 -15.46 20.36 4.95
N ILE A 76 -16.01 19.96 3.79
CA ILE A 76 -15.49 18.85 3.00
C ILE A 76 -14.15 19.25 2.38
N ARG A 77 -13.10 18.49 2.70
CA ARG A 77 -11.74 18.63 2.18
C ARG A 77 -11.38 17.52 1.21
N ILE A 78 -11.98 16.34 1.35
CA ILE A 78 -11.73 15.19 0.47
C ILE A 78 -13.06 14.69 -0.07
N LEU A 79 -13.21 14.71 -1.40
CA LEU A 79 -14.36 14.17 -2.09
C LEU A 79 -13.91 13.03 -3.00
N LYS A 80 -14.47 11.84 -2.85
CA LYS A 80 -14.18 10.71 -3.74
C LYS A 80 -15.46 10.23 -4.39
N ILE A 81 -15.50 10.23 -5.71
CA ILE A 81 -16.57 9.64 -6.52
C ILE A 81 -15.93 8.52 -7.32
N SER A 82 -16.28 7.28 -7.00
CA SER A 82 -15.70 6.07 -7.58
C SER A 82 -16.76 5.27 -8.35
N ARG A 83 -16.31 4.59 -9.41
CA ARG A 83 -17.06 3.61 -10.25
C ARG A 83 -18.49 4.06 -10.55
N SER A 84 -18.76 4.66 -11.72
CA SER A 84 -20.16 4.82 -12.13
C SER A 84 -20.67 3.60 -12.87
N VAL A 85 -21.95 3.31 -12.65
CA VAL A 85 -22.76 2.53 -13.59
C VAL A 85 -22.82 3.35 -14.91
N PRO A 86 -22.83 2.73 -16.11
CA PRO A 86 -22.67 3.41 -17.39
C PRO A 86 -23.81 4.36 -17.83
N VAL A 87 -24.64 4.85 -16.90
CA VAL A 87 -25.58 5.93 -17.19
C VAL A 87 -24.82 7.24 -17.10
N LEU A 88 -24.33 7.71 -18.26
CA LEU A 88 -23.66 9.01 -18.38
C LEU A 88 -24.72 10.10 -18.56
N PRO A 89 -24.76 11.13 -17.71
CA PRO A 89 -25.60 12.29 -17.96
C PRO A 89 -25.07 13.05 -19.18
N ALA A 90 -25.91 13.88 -19.79
CA ALA A 90 -25.50 14.73 -20.89
C ALA A 90 -24.28 15.60 -20.48
N GLU A 91 -23.36 15.84 -21.41
CA GLU A 91 -22.12 16.57 -21.14
C GLU A 91 -22.32 17.94 -20.45
N PRO A 92 -23.30 18.78 -20.85
CA PRO A 92 -23.57 20.04 -20.16
C PRO A 92 -23.95 19.86 -18.69
N SER A 93 -24.61 18.75 -18.35
CA SER A 93 -24.97 18.42 -16.98
C SER A 93 -23.73 18.08 -16.15
N VAL A 94 -22.80 17.29 -16.69
CA VAL A 94 -21.50 17.01 -16.01
C VAL A 94 -20.73 18.32 -15.76
N TYR A 95 -20.68 19.21 -16.76
CA TYR A 95 -19.98 20.48 -16.62
C TYR A 95 -20.58 21.34 -15.51
N ASN A 96 -21.87 21.62 -15.59
CA ASN A 96 -22.56 22.54 -14.68
C ASN A 96 -22.72 21.97 -13.26
N CYS A 97 -22.88 20.67 -13.13
CA CYS A 97 -23.16 20.04 -11.84
C CYS A 97 -21.93 19.52 -11.12
N LEU A 98 -20.78 19.39 -11.78
CA LEU A 98 -19.59 18.86 -11.16
C LEU A 98 -18.35 19.70 -11.43
N VAL A 99 -17.98 19.91 -12.70
CA VAL A 99 -16.72 20.61 -13.01
C VAL A 99 -16.74 22.06 -12.57
N LEU A 100 -17.78 22.81 -12.91
CA LEU A 100 -17.89 24.20 -12.50
C LEU A 100 -17.92 24.34 -10.95
N PRO A 101 -18.74 23.58 -10.20
CA PRO A 101 -18.67 23.56 -8.74
C PRO A 101 -17.28 23.25 -8.17
N LEU A 102 -16.56 22.27 -8.74
CA LEU A 102 -15.19 21.94 -8.31
C LEU A 102 -14.22 23.10 -8.57
N ILE A 103 -14.37 23.79 -9.70
CA ILE A 103 -13.60 25.00 -10.04
C ILE A 103 -14.03 26.20 -9.18
N GLU A 104 -15.25 26.28 -8.68
CA GLU A 104 -15.67 27.38 -7.81
C GLU A 104 -15.28 27.13 -6.35
N ASN A 105 -15.22 25.87 -5.93
CA ASN A 105 -14.92 25.49 -4.55
C ASN A 105 -13.47 25.85 -4.15
N ASP A 106 -13.33 26.50 -3.01
CA ASP A 106 -12.07 26.98 -2.41
C ASP A 106 -11.63 26.16 -1.19
N THR A 107 -12.40 25.14 -0.81
CA THR A 107 -12.17 24.35 0.40
C THR A 107 -11.61 22.95 0.16
N LEU A 108 -11.93 22.35 -0.98
CA LEU A 108 -11.51 21.00 -1.37
C LEU A 108 -9.98 20.94 -1.55
N GLN A 109 -9.38 19.88 -1.03
CA GLN A 109 -7.95 19.59 -1.11
C GLN A 109 -7.66 18.37 -1.98
N GLU A 110 -8.52 17.37 -1.94
CA GLU A 110 -8.39 16.16 -2.74
C GLU A 110 -9.74 15.79 -3.36
N VAL A 111 -9.72 15.47 -4.65
CA VAL A 111 -10.91 15.03 -5.38
C VAL A 111 -10.60 13.76 -6.14
N SER A 112 -11.43 12.72 -6.01
CA SER A 112 -11.40 11.57 -6.92
C SER A 112 -12.60 11.64 -7.83
N VAL A 113 -12.36 11.63 -9.14
CA VAL A 113 -13.40 11.67 -10.17
C VAL A 113 -13.24 10.49 -11.13
N PRO A 114 -14.34 9.91 -11.64
CA PRO A 114 -14.27 8.86 -12.63
C PRO A 114 -13.63 9.30 -13.96
N PHE A 115 -12.85 8.42 -14.59
CA PHE A 115 -12.16 8.68 -15.86
C PHE A 115 -13.11 9.07 -17.01
N PHE A 116 -14.34 8.56 -17.02
CA PHE A 116 -15.26 8.89 -18.11
C PHE A 116 -15.55 10.39 -18.19
N MET A 117 -15.43 11.17 -17.11
CA MET A 117 -15.69 12.62 -17.11
C MET A 117 -14.69 13.41 -17.97
N PHE A 118 -13.58 12.79 -18.33
CA PHE A 118 -12.52 13.37 -19.14
C PHE A 118 -12.72 13.12 -20.64
N HIS A 119 -13.98 13.10 -21.11
CA HIS A 119 -14.30 12.82 -22.52
C HIS A 119 -14.51 14.07 -23.40
N SER A 120 -14.24 15.28 -22.92
CA SER A 120 -14.64 16.49 -23.65
C SER A 120 -14.03 17.83 -23.16
N ALA A 121 -14.62 18.95 -23.62
CA ALA A 121 -14.36 20.29 -23.14
C ALA A 121 -14.45 20.41 -21.61
N THR A 122 -15.33 19.62 -20.98
CA THR A 122 -15.52 19.57 -19.54
C THR A 122 -14.26 19.15 -18.79
N GLY A 123 -13.61 18.07 -19.21
CA GLY A 123 -12.33 17.63 -18.63
C GLY A 123 -11.23 18.66 -18.86
N SER A 124 -11.18 19.26 -20.05
CA SER A 124 -10.20 20.33 -20.35
C SER A 124 -10.36 21.53 -19.43
N ALA A 125 -11.60 21.97 -19.19
CA ALA A 125 -11.87 23.13 -18.34
C ALA A 125 -11.38 22.89 -16.90
N LEU A 126 -11.64 21.70 -16.35
CA LEU A 126 -11.11 21.32 -15.05
C LEU A 126 -9.58 21.36 -15.05
N LEU A 127 -8.93 20.65 -15.98
CA LEU A 127 -7.47 20.53 -16.03
C LEU A 127 -6.76 21.87 -16.24
N ARG A 128 -7.36 22.80 -16.99
CA ARG A 128 -6.84 24.17 -17.17
C ARG A 128 -7.00 25.04 -15.92
N ALA A 129 -8.01 24.78 -15.09
CA ALA A 129 -8.22 25.51 -13.85
C ALA A 129 -7.33 25.02 -12.70
N LEU A 130 -6.91 23.74 -12.71
CA LEU A 130 -6.13 23.13 -11.61
C LEU A 130 -4.84 23.88 -11.22
N PRO A 131 -4.00 24.39 -12.14
CA PRO A 131 -2.79 25.10 -11.75
C PRO A 131 -3.07 26.31 -10.85
N ALA A 132 -4.11 27.08 -11.16
CA ALA A 132 -4.52 28.27 -10.41
C ALA A 132 -5.18 27.95 -9.05
N LYS A 133 -5.52 26.69 -8.78
CA LYS A 133 -6.18 26.26 -7.54
C LYS A 133 -5.19 25.91 -6.45
N GLU A 134 -4.85 26.85 -5.58
CA GLU A 134 -3.91 26.62 -4.47
C GLU A 134 -4.42 25.61 -3.43
N ASN A 135 -5.72 25.60 -3.17
CA ASN A 135 -6.35 24.71 -2.19
C ASN A 135 -6.38 23.25 -2.65
N LEU A 136 -6.60 23.02 -3.95
CA LEU A 136 -6.77 21.68 -4.53
C LEU A 136 -5.39 21.08 -4.83
N LYS A 137 -4.95 20.19 -3.94
CA LYS A 137 -3.62 19.56 -3.96
C LYS A 137 -3.56 18.38 -4.91
N MET A 138 -4.64 17.60 -5.02
CA MET A 138 -4.64 16.37 -5.81
C MET A 138 -6.01 16.05 -6.42
N VAL A 139 -6.00 15.63 -7.68
CA VAL A 139 -7.15 15.08 -8.41
C VAL A 139 -6.82 13.66 -8.82
N HIS A 140 -7.47 12.69 -8.19
CA HIS A 140 -7.39 11.29 -8.57
C HIS A 140 -8.37 10.99 -9.70
N ILE A 141 -7.88 10.39 -10.78
CA ILE A 141 -8.73 9.97 -11.89
C ILE A 141 -8.88 8.45 -11.81
N ALA A 142 -10.07 8.00 -11.42
CA ALA A 142 -10.34 6.60 -11.18
C ALA A 142 -10.59 5.83 -12.49
N SER A 143 -10.02 4.63 -12.60
CA SER A 143 -10.41 3.60 -13.58
C SER A 143 -10.18 3.91 -15.07
N PRO A 144 -8.96 4.28 -15.50
CA PRO A 144 -8.67 4.58 -16.91
C PRO A 144 -8.52 3.30 -17.76
N TYR A 145 -9.64 2.67 -18.16
CA TYR A 145 -9.59 1.45 -18.98
C TYR A 145 -9.58 1.70 -20.50
N TYR A 146 -9.73 2.94 -20.97
CA TYR A 146 -9.88 3.24 -22.40
C TYR A 146 -8.69 4.02 -22.99
N ILE A 147 -7.86 3.32 -23.75
CA ILE A 147 -6.53 3.76 -24.21
C ILE A 147 -6.54 5.02 -25.09
N PRO A 148 -7.40 5.18 -26.11
CA PRO A 148 -7.39 6.40 -26.94
C PRO A 148 -7.59 7.70 -26.14
N ARG A 149 -8.32 7.64 -25.03
CA ARG A 149 -8.56 8.82 -24.17
C ARG A 149 -7.36 9.17 -23.30
N LEU A 150 -6.47 8.21 -23.02
CA LEU A 150 -5.29 8.45 -22.19
C LEU A 150 -4.24 9.30 -22.89
N GLN A 151 -4.06 9.13 -24.20
CA GLN A 151 -3.19 10.00 -24.99
C GLN A 151 -3.64 11.46 -24.92
N TRP A 152 -4.92 11.72 -25.19
CA TRP A 152 -5.50 13.06 -25.08
C TRP A 152 -5.32 13.62 -23.67
N LEU A 153 -5.63 12.83 -22.63
CA LEU A 153 -5.51 13.27 -21.25
C LEU A 153 -4.08 13.67 -20.92
N CYS A 154 -3.09 12.87 -21.30
CA CYS A 154 -1.68 13.18 -21.04
C CYS A 154 -1.22 14.43 -21.79
N ALA A 155 -1.66 14.62 -23.04
CA ALA A 155 -1.39 15.83 -23.80
C ALA A 155 -2.03 17.06 -23.13
N GLU A 156 -3.27 16.94 -22.66
CA GLU A 156 -3.99 18.00 -21.98
C GLU A 156 -3.35 18.36 -20.64
N LEU A 157 -2.93 17.36 -19.84
CA LEU A 157 -2.24 17.57 -18.57
C LEU A 157 -0.92 18.34 -18.74
N LYS A 158 -0.13 17.96 -19.76
CA LYS A 158 1.10 18.68 -20.13
C LYS A 158 0.80 20.11 -20.56
N ARG A 159 -0.18 20.28 -21.44
CA ARG A 159 -0.57 21.60 -21.96
C ARG A 159 -1.14 22.52 -20.88
N SER A 160 -1.87 21.96 -19.91
CA SER A 160 -2.45 22.73 -18.82
C SER A 160 -1.48 22.93 -17.65
N GLY A 161 -0.36 22.19 -17.59
CA GLY A 161 0.56 22.23 -16.44
C GLY A 161 -0.01 21.56 -15.19
N ALA A 162 -1.02 20.69 -15.32
CA ALA A 162 -1.70 20.05 -14.18
C ALA A 162 -1.11 18.69 -13.78
N GLU A 163 -0.04 18.22 -14.43
CA GLU A 163 0.54 16.87 -14.22
C GLU A 163 0.87 16.56 -12.75
N GLU A 164 1.29 17.55 -11.96
CA GLU A 164 1.70 17.34 -10.57
C GLU A 164 0.51 17.35 -9.58
N LYS A 165 -0.65 17.84 -10.02
CA LYS A 165 -1.90 17.86 -9.25
C LYS A 165 -2.86 16.75 -9.67
N VAL A 166 -2.47 15.87 -10.58
CA VAL A 166 -3.32 14.78 -11.07
C VAL A 166 -2.62 13.45 -10.82
N SER A 167 -3.37 12.49 -10.27
CA SER A 167 -2.90 11.14 -10.01
C SER A 167 -3.76 10.11 -10.73
N LEU A 168 -3.12 9.27 -11.53
CA LEU A 168 -3.65 8.12 -12.24
C LEU A 168 -2.99 6.87 -11.63
N GLU A 169 -3.73 6.11 -10.83
CA GLU A 169 -3.10 5.04 -10.03
C GLU A 169 -2.47 3.95 -10.90
N TYR A 170 -3.19 3.51 -11.94
CA TYR A 170 -2.83 2.35 -12.73
C TYR A 170 -3.39 2.45 -14.14
N CYS A 171 -2.57 2.20 -15.16
CA CYS A 171 -2.94 2.36 -16.56
C CYS A 171 -2.51 1.15 -17.40
N THR A 172 -3.43 0.60 -18.19
CA THR A 172 -3.12 -0.47 -19.14
C THR A 172 -2.63 0.09 -20.46
N LEU A 173 -1.41 -0.28 -20.83
CA LEU A 173 -0.74 0.19 -22.04
C LEU A 173 -0.69 -0.95 -23.06
N SER A 174 -1.35 -0.79 -24.20
CA SER A 174 -1.30 -1.76 -25.30
C SER A 174 -0.34 -1.34 -26.44
N GLY A 175 -0.03 -0.04 -26.55
CA GLY A 175 0.82 0.50 -27.62
C GLY A 175 1.52 1.83 -27.32
N ASP A 176 1.01 2.63 -26.38
CA ASP A 176 1.44 4.01 -26.16
C ASP A 176 2.44 4.13 -24.99
N ILE A 177 3.69 3.74 -25.25
CA ILE A 177 4.75 3.76 -24.23
C ILE A 177 5.10 5.19 -23.81
N GLU A 178 4.88 6.16 -24.70
CA GLU A 178 5.14 7.58 -24.45
C GLU A 178 4.34 8.10 -23.25
N LEU A 179 3.24 7.43 -22.90
CA LEU A 179 2.43 7.73 -21.71
C LEU A 179 3.16 7.43 -20.40
N LEU A 180 4.17 6.55 -20.40
CA LEU A 180 5.01 6.28 -19.22
C LEU A 180 5.77 7.51 -18.72
N HIS A 181 5.93 8.53 -19.56
CA HIS A 181 6.58 9.78 -19.17
C HIS A 181 5.62 10.80 -18.54
N CYS A 182 4.32 10.53 -18.52
CA CYS A 182 3.35 11.40 -17.87
C CYS A 182 3.42 11.21 -16.35
N LYS A 183 3.88 12.25 -15.64
CA LYS A 183 4.12 12.22 -14.19
C LYS A 183 2.87 11.89 -13.36
N ALA A 184 1.69 12.05 -13.95
CA ALA A 184 0.43 11.74 -13.30
C ALA A 184 0.25 10.25 -13.04
N PHE A 185 0.92 9.35 -13.78
CA PHE A 185 0.80 7.91 -13.53
C PHE A 185 1.58 7.48 -12.29
N SER A 186 1.05 6.52 -11.54
CA SER A 186 1.81 5.82 -10.48
C SER A 186 2.06 4.35 -10.80
N GLY A 187 1.42 3.83 -11.84
CA GLY A 187 1.54 2.44 -12.24
C GLY A 187 1.24 2.18 -13.70
N ALA A 188 1.89 1.14 -14.25
CA ALA A 188 1.75 0.71 -15.63
C ALA A 188 1.48 -0.79 -15.72
N ASP A 189 0.47 -1.16 -16.52
CA ASP A 189 0.19 -2.54 -16.90
C ASP A 189 0.60 -2.76 -18.34
N LEU A 190 1.65 -3.53 -18.52
CA LEU A 190 2.23 -3.90 -19.80
C LEU A 190 1.74 -5.28 -20.27
N SER A 191 0.79 -5.90 -19.58
CA SER A 191 0.34 -7.27 -19.90
C SER A 191 -0.23 -7.38 -21.30
N LEU A 192 -0.99 -6.36 -21.73
CA LEU A 192 -1.64 -6.30 -23.06
C LEU A 192 -0.79 -5.61 -24.15
N ALA A 193 0.40 -5.10 -23.82
CA ALA A 193 1.28 -4.49 -24.83
C ALA A 193 1.80 -5.52 -25.83
N LYS A 194 2.06 -5.09 -27.06
CA LYS A 194 2.82 -5.91 -28.02
C LYS A 194 4.25 -6.12 -27.52
N TYR A 195 4.89 -7.22 -27.94
CA TYR A 195 6.23 -7.63 -27.48
C TYR A 195 7.27 -6.50 -27.52
N ASP A 196 7.51 -5.92 -28.71
CA ASP A 196 8.52 -4.88 -28.88
C ASP A 196 8.21 -3.65 -28.01
N ARG A 197 6.92 -3.41 -27.78
CA ARG A 197 6.47 -2.31 -26.93
C ARG A 197 6.69 -2.59 -25.45
N LYS A 198 6.49 -3.83 -24.98
CA LYS A 198 6.87 -4.23 -23.60
C LYS A 198 8.35 -4.04 -23.38
N LEU A 199 9.18 -4.48 -24.33
CA LEU A 199 10.63 -4.39 -24.20
C LEU A 199 11.09 -2.93 -24.14
N ALA A 200 10.63 -2.09 -25.07
CA ALA A 200 10.93 -0.66 -25.05
C ALA A 200 10.41 0.03 -23.77
N ALA A 201 9.22 -0.35 -23.28
CA ALA A 201 8.69 0.15 -22.03
C ALA A 201 9.61 -0.19 -20.86
N LEU A 202 9.96 -1.47 -20.66
CA LEU A 202 10.85 -1.92 -19.59
C LEU A 202 12.19 -1.19 -19.58
N LEU A 203 12.78 -0.95 -20.75
CA LEU A 203 14.04 -0.22 -20.88
C LEU A 203 13.91 1.28 -20.54
N SER A 204 12.72 1.87 -20.69
CA SER A 204 12.45 3.27 -20.37
C SER A 204 12.04 3.51 -18.90
N LEU A 205 11.48 2.48 -18.25
CA LEU A 205 10.93 2.56 -16.89
C LEU A 205 11.93 3.04 -15.81
N PRO A 206 13.23 2.71 -15.84
CA PRO A 206 14.19 3.23 -14.86
C PRO A 206 14.26 4.77 -14.80
N ASN A 207 13.92 5.45 -15.90
CA ASN A 207 13.86 6.91 -15.97
C ASN A 207 12.53 7.49 -15.44
N CYS A 208 11.52 6.66 -15.21
CA CYS A 208 10.18 7.06 -14.81
C CYS A 208 10.00 6.96 -13.29
N ARG A 209 10.68 7.84 -12.54
CA ARG A 209 10.71 7.83 -11.06
C ARG A 209 9.36 7.93 -10.35
N HIS A 210 8.34 8.41 -11.05
CA HIS A 210 6.96 8.53 -10.56
C HIS A 210 6.24 7.16 -10.53
N LEU A 211 6.66 6.20 -11.37
CA LEU A 211 6.06 4.88 -11.43
C LEU A 211 6.54 4.02 -10.26
N LYS A 212 5.56 3.51 -9.51
CA LYS A 212 5.72 2.69 -8.31
C LYS A 212 5.18 1.28 -8.51
N THR A 213 4.33 1.07 -9.52
CA THR A 213 3.71 -0.22 -9.81
C THR A 213 3.94 -0.61 -11.26
N VAL A 214 4.37 -1.85 -11.50
CA VAL A 214 4.45 -2.43 -12.85
C VAL A 214 3.77 -3.79 -12.83
N SER A 215 2.92 -4.04 -13.81
CA SER A 215 2.42 -5.38 -14.12
C SER A 215 2.88 -5.77 -15.50
N ILE A 216 3.34 -7.01 -15.66
CA ILE A 216 3.81 -7.49 -16.95
C ILE A 216 3.59 -8.98 -17.12
N TYR A 217 3.21 -9.34 -18.33
CA TYR A 217 3.19 -10.71 -18.79
C TYR A 217 4.54 -11.12 -19.39
N VAL A 218 5.16 -12.16 -18.84
CA VAL A 218 6.45 -12.72 -19.25
C VAL A 218 6.29 -14.20 -19.58
N LYS A 219 6.67 -14.62 -20.80
CA LYS A 219 6.66 -16.04 -21.14
C LYS A 219 7.85 -16.75 -20.50
N ASN A 220 7.66 -18.02 -20.14
CA ASN A 220 8.69 -18.85 -19.52
C ASN A 220 9.95 -19.02 -20.39
N ASP A 221 9.85 -18.90 -21.71
CA ASP A 221 10.94 -19.04 -22.69
C ASP A 221 11.49 -17.69 -23.20
N ASP A 222 10.98 -16.57 -22.71
CA ASP A 222 11.33 -15.23 -23.18
C ASP A 222 12.47 -14.62 -22.38
N MET A 223 13.68 -15.10 -22.68
CA MET A 223 14.91 -14.65 -22.03
C MET A 223 15.14 -13.13 -22.18
N LYS A 224 14.80 -12.56 -23.34
CA LYS A 224 15.01 -11.13 -23.60
C LYS A 224 14.14 -10.26 -22.69
N LEU A 225 12.85 -10.59 -22.55
CA LEU A 225 11.96 -9.85 -21.66
C LEU A 225 12.33 -10.08 -20.20
N SER A 226 12.75 -11.29 -19.85
CA SER A 226 13.23 -11.63 -18.49
C SER A 226 14.47 -10.83 -18.11
N LEU A 227 15.43 -10.67 -19.03
CA LEU A 227 16.60 -9.80 -18.84
C LEU A 227 16.22 -8.33 -18.68
N ALA A 228 15.21 -7.85 -19.41
CA ALA A 228 14.72 -6.47 -19.27
C ALA A 228 14.00 -6.23 -17.94
N VAL A 229 13.24 -7.21 -17.44
CA VAL A 229 12.64 -7.15 -16.08
C VAL A 229 13.74 -7.18 -15.02
N ALA A 230 14.73 -8.05 -15.17
CA ALA A 230 15.88 -8.12 -14.28
C ALA A 230 16.66 -6.79 -14.24
N GLU A 231 16.87 -6.15 -15.39
CA GLU A 231 17.52 -4.84 -15.47
C GLU A 231 16.69 -3.73 -14.82
N LEU A 232 15.37 -3.74 -15.02
CA LEU A 232 14.46 -2.84 -14.30
C LEU A 232 14.61 -3.02 -12.79
N LEU A 233 14.63 -4.25 -12.30
CA LEU A 233 14.78 -4.56 -10.87
C LEU A 233 16.14 -4.10 -10.32
N ARG A 234 17.23 -4.24 -11.07
CA ARG A 234 18.56 -3.79 -10.63
C ARG A 234 18.68 -2.27 -10.60
N SER A 235 18.09 -1.57 -11.56
CA SER A 235 18.26 -0.13 -11.76
C SER A 235 17.25 0.73 -10.99
N THR A 236 16.05 0.21 -10.71
CA THR A 236 15.00 1.00 -10.06
C THR A 236 15.23 1.19 -8.56
N THR A 237 14.94 2.41 -8.09
CA THR A 237 14.89 2.76 -6.66
C THR A 237 13.49 3.15 -6.19
N THR A 238 12.55 3.28 -7.13
CA THR A 238 11.20 3.80 -6.89
C THR A 238 10.12 2.75 -7.00
N LEU A 239 10.35 1.67 -7.76
CA LEU A 239 9.37 0.59 -7.94
C LEU A 239 9.08 -0.08 -6.59
N LYS A 240 7.81 -0.06 -6.19
CA LYS A 240 7.30 -0.63 -4.93
C LYS A 240 6.50 -1.90 -5.15
N ARG A 241 5.87 -2.06 -6.31
CA ARG A 241 5.05 -3.22 -6.66
C ARG A 241 5.41 -3.74 -8.04
N LEU A 242 5.62 -5.06 -8.12
CA LEU A 242 5.80 -5.78 -9.37
C LEU A 242 4.81 -6.94 -9.39
N GLU A 243 4.01 -7.03 -10.44
CA GLU A 243 3.10 -8.15 -10.71
C GLU A 243 3.63 -8.88 -11.95
N LEU A 244 4.07 -10.12 -11.79
CA LEU A 244 4.54 -10.99 -12.86
C LEU A 244 3.45 -12.00 -13.19
N VAL A 245 2.98 -11.98 -14.43
CA VAL A 245 2.10 -13.01 -14.95
C VAL A 245 2.93 -13.86 -15.89
N ALA A 246 3.16 -15.12 -15.56
CA ALA A 246 3.76 -16.05 -16.53
C ALA A 246 2.68 -16.92 -17.15
N VAL A 247 2.86 -17.28 -18.41
CA VAL A 247 1.98 -18.22 -19.14
C VAL A 247 2.91 -18.86 -20.15
N GLY A 248 2.97 -20.19 -20.12
CA GLY A 248 3.73 -21.01 -21.05
C GLY A 248 2.88 -22.21 -21.46
N ALA A 249 3.19 -22.78 -22.63
CA ALA A 249 2.56 -24.02 -23.06
C ALA A 249 3.02 -25.16 -22.14
N SER A 250 2.04 -25.91 -21.65
CA SER A 250 2.00 -27.09 -20.79
C SER A 250 3.10 -28.17 -20.93
N GLU A 251 4.14 -27.99 -21.72
CA GLU A 251 5.28 -28.88 -21.71
C GLU A 251 6.15 -28.53 -20.52
N VAL A 252 5.77 -29.10 -19.36
CA VAL A 252 6.55 -29.17 -18.13
C VAL A 252 8.01 -29.34 -18.53
N HIS A 253 8.77 -28.25 -18.46
CA HIS A 253 10.19 -28.33 -18.70
C HIS A 253 10.75 -29.28 -17.63
N SER A 254 11.47 -30.28 -18.12
CA SER A 254 12.33 -31.21 -17.36
C SER A 254 12.89 -30.56 -16.09
N ASP A 255 13.07 -31.33 -15.02
CA ASP A 255 13.58 -31.02 -13.66
C ASP A 255 14.68 -29.95 -13.47
N GLY A 256 15.24 -29.38 -14.54
CA GLY A 256 16.15 -28.25 -14.54
C GLY A 256 15.51 -26.89 -14.26
N GLN A 257 16.36 -25.97 -13.83
CA GLN A 257 16.04 -24.59 -13.54
C GLN A 257 15.75 -23.80 -14.82
N ASN A 258 14.68 -22.99 -14.83
CA ASN A 258 14.39 -22.10 -15.93
C ASN A 258 15.29 -20.86 -15.86
N PRO A 259 16.16 -20.61 -16.87
CA PRO A 259 17.11 -19.51 -16.83
C PRO A 259 16.43 -18.14 -16.85
N CYS A 260 15.21 -18.02 -17.40
CA CYS A 260 14.42 -16.79 -17.39
C CYS A 260 14.00 -16.40 -15.97
N TRP A 261 13.56 -17.38 -15.16
CA TRP A 261 13.20 -17.14 -13.77
C TRP A 261 14.42 -16.87 -12.91
N ASN A 262 15.50 -17.63 -13.09
CA ASN A 262 16.74 -17.44 -12.34
C ASN A 262 17.22 -15.98 -12.40
N VAL A 263 17.31 -15.39 -13.60
CA VAL A 263 17.81 -14.01 -13.74
C VAL A 263 16.89 -12.95 -13.09
N ILE A 264 15.57 -13.18 -13.10
CA ILE A 264 14.60 -12.31 -12.43
C ILE A 264 14.74 -12.44 -10.91
N LEU A 265 14.81 -13.67 -10.39
CA LEU A 265 14.88 -13.97 -8.96
C LEU A 265 16.18 -13.47 -8.33
N GLU A 266 17.31 -13.64 -9.02
CA GLU A 266 18.60 -13.10 -8.60
C GLU A 266 18.52 -11.58 -8.47
N SER A 267 18.02 -10.90 -9.51
CA SER A 267 17.88 -9.44 -9.53
C SER A 267 16.90 -8.92 -8.47
N MET A 268 15.82 -9.66 -8.25
CA MET A 268 14.85 -9.38 -7.19
C MET A 268 15.50 -9.47 -5.81
N SER A 269 16.36 -10.45 -5.55
CA SER A 269 17.01 -10.63 -4.24
C SER A 269 17.87 -9.42 -3.83
N GLN A 270 18.41 -8.69 -4.82
CA GLN A 270 19.24 -7.50 -4.63
C GLN A 270 18.44 -6.20 -4.57
N ASN A 271 17.22 -6.17 -5.09
CA ASN A 271 16.39 -4.98 -5.10
C ASN A 271 15.96 -4.58 -3.68
N LYS A 272 16.11 -3.28 -3.35
CA LYS A 272 15.80 -2.70 -2.03
C LYS A 272 14.55 -1.82 -2.03
N SER A 273 13.93 -1.57 -3.20
CA SER A 273 12.77 -0.69 -3.35
C SER A 273 11.44 -1.44 -3.38
N LEU A 274 11.43 -2.67 -3.86
CA LEU A 274 10.27 -3.52 -4.01
C LEU A 274 9.67 -3.85 -2.63
N ARG A 275 8.36 -3.84 -2.52
CA ARG A 275 7.61 -4.04 -1.27
C ARG A 275 6.54 -5.11 -1.46
N HIS A 276 5.95 -5.13 -2.65
CA HIS A 276 4.88 -6.01 -3.05
C HIS A 276 5.33 -6.80 -4.28
N LEU A 277 5.28 -8.11 -4.17
CA LEU A 277 5.48 -9.02 -5.30
C LEU A 277 4.18 -9.78 -5.53
N GLY A 278 3.70 -9.76 -6.77
CA GLY A 278 2.66 -10.66 -7.24
C GLY A 278 3.20 -11.60 -8.31
N VAL A 279 2.82 -12.85 -8.22
CA VAL A 279 3.20 -13.91 -9.15
C VAL A 279 1.93 -14.69 -9.50
N ALA A 280 1.53 -14.68 -10.76
CA ALA A 280 0.29 -15.28 -11.22
C ALA A 280 0.49 -16.19 -12.44
N LEU A 281 -0.33 -17.25 -12.54
CA LEU A 281 -0.39 -18.19 -13.67
C LEU A 281 0.95 -18.90 -13.98
N CYS A 282 1.85 -18.95 -13.01
CA CYS A 282 3.21 -19.41 -13.25
C CYS A 282 3.30 -20.93 -13.31
N ASP A 283 3.66 -21.43 -14.49
CA ASP A 283 4.16 -22.79 -14.69
C ASP A 283 5.65 -22.82 -14.34
N MET A 284 5.95 -22.77 -13.04
CA MET A 284 7.31 -22.90 -12.52
C MET A 284 7.58 -24.36 -12.15
N GLY A 285 8.76 -24.85 -12.51
CA GLY A 285 9.23 -26.14 -12.01
C GLY A 285 9.46 -26.10 -10.49
N PRO A 286 9.61 -27.25 -9.83
CA PRO A 286 9.87 -27.33 -8.39
C PRO A 286 11.11 -26.52 -7.95
N GLN A 287 12.17 -26.52 -8.78
CA GLN A 287 13.41 -25.80 -8.50
C GLN A 287 13.21 -24.28 -8.54
N ASP A 288 12.63 -23.73 -9.62
CA ASP A 288 12.35 -22.30 -9.76
C ASP A 288 11.46 -21.77 -8.63
N THR A 289 10.51 -22.62 -8.22
CA THR A 289 9.60 -22.32 -7.12
C THR A 289 10.32 -22.28 -5.78
N GLY A 290 11.24 -23.20 -5.54
CA GLY A 290 12.12 -23.17 -4.38
C GLY A 290 12.99 -21.93 -4.36
N ASP A 291 13.54 -21.55 -5.52
CA ASP A 291 14.37 -20.36 -5.67
C ASP A 291 13.56 -19.06 -5.47
N LEU A 292 12.29 -19.03 -5.86
CA LEU A 292 11.38 -17.94 -5.57
C LEU A 292 11.15 -17.79 -4.05
N ALA A 293 10.86 -18.90 -3.35
CA ALA A 293 10.68 -18.90 -1.91
C ALA A 293 11.95 -18.41 -1.18
N ASP A 294 13.12 -18.89 -1.60
CA ASP A 294 14.42 -18.50 -1.05
C ASP A 294 14.72 -17.02 -1.34
N SER A 295 14.38 -16.54 -2.53
CA SER A 295 14.58 -15.13 -2.91
C SER A 295 13.68 -14.19 -2.11
N VAL A 296 12.42 -14.57 -1.86
CA VAL A 296 11.52 -13.84 -0.96
C VAL A 296 12.05 -13.84 0.47
N LYS A 297 12.61 -14.97 0.94
CA LYS A 297 13.24 -15.05 2.27
C LYS A 297 14.48 -14.18 2.40
N ARG A 298 15.34 -14.12 1.39
CA ARG A 298 16.58 -13.33 1.45
C ARG A 298 16.30 -11.84 1.30
N ASN A 299 15.32 -11.47 0.46
CA ASN A 299 15.02 -10.08 0.17
C ASN A 299 14.65 -9.29 1.45
N THR A 300 15.26 -8.12 1.61
CA THR A 300 15.11 -7.27 2.82
C THR A 300 13.96 -6.28 2.78
N SER A 301 13.24 -6.25 1.67
CA SER A 301 12.39 -5.15 1.26
C SER A 301 10.96 -5.60 0.92
N ILE A 302 10.79 -6.82 0.40
CA ILE A 302 9.48 -7.43 0.16
C ILE A 302 8.79 -7.72 1.50
N ILE A 303 7.62 -7.12 1.67
CA ILE A 303 6.78 -7.26 2.87
C ILE A 303 5.44 -7.90 2.55
N ARG A 304 5.03 -7.93 1.28
CA ARG A 304 3.80 -8.57 0.82
C ARG A 304 4.02 -9.43 -0.41
N LEU A 305 3.42 -10.60 -0.40
CA LEU A 305 3.42 -11.56 -1.49
C LEU A 305 1.98 -11.93 -1.88
N TYR A 306 1.70 -11.91 -3.18
CA TYR A 306 0.45 -12.39 -3.76
C TYR A 306 0.77 -13.51 -4.76
N LEU A 307 0.18 -14.68 -4.55
CA LEU A 307 0.33 -15.85 -5.41
C LEU A 307 -1.05 -16.25 -5.94
N GLN A 308 -1.18 -16.39 -7.25
CA GLN A 308 -2.46 -16.71 -7.87
C GLN A 308 -2.31 -17.77 -8.96
N ASN A 309 -3.23 -18.74 -8.97
CA ASN A 309 -3.36 -19.73 -10.04
C ASN A 309 -2.04 -20.49 -10.31
N MET A 310 -1.31 -20.84 -9.25
CA MET A 310 -0.21 -21.79 -9.34
C MET A 310 -0.77 -23.21 -9.38
N PHE A 311 -0.09 -24.13 -10.07
CA PHE A 311 -0.40 -25.55 -9.95
C PHE A 311 -0.26 -26.01 -8.50
N LYS A 312 -1.07 -26.99 -8.10
CA LYS A 312 -1.19 -27.43 -6.71
C LYS A 312 0.16 -27.89 -6.16
N GLU A 313 0.89 -28.69 -6.92
CA GLU A 313 2.19 -29.28 -6.57
C GLU A 313 3.25 -28.18 -6.43
N THR A 314 3.26 -27.22 -7.36
CA THR A 314 4.12 -26.05 -7.34
C THR A 314 3.83 -25.19 -6.11
N ALA A 315 2.57 -24.89 -5.81
CA ALA A 315 2.19 -24.11 -4.63
C ALA A 315 2.57 -24.82 -3.33
N THR A 316 2.37 -26.13 -3.22
CA THR A 316 2.82 -26.92 -2.07
C THR A 316 4.34 -26.86 -1.91
N ALA A 317 5.11 -27.06 -2.99
CA ALA A 317 6.57 -26.96 -2.95
C ALA A 317 7.04 -25.56 -2.52
N PHE A 318 6.37 -24.51 -3.00
CA PHE A 318 6.62 -23.14 -2.60
C PHE A 318 6.44 -22.96 -1.09
N PHE A 319 5.28 -23.36 -0.54
CA PHE A 319 4.99 -23.16 0.87
C PHE A 319 5.87 -24.00 1.77
N ARG A 320 6.16 -25.25 1.39
CA ARG A 320 7.13 -26.09 2.10
C ARG A 320 8.51 -25.46 2.16
N ARG A 321 8.97 -24.88 1.05
CA ARG A 321 10.27 -24.18 1.04
C ARG A 321 10.20 -22.88 1.85
N LEU A 322 9.11 -22.12 1.74
CA LEU A 322 8.93 -20.85 2.44
C LEU A 322 8.74 -21.05 3.95
N SER A 323 8.09 -22.11 4.42
CA SER A 323 7.81 -22.37 5.84
C SER A 323 9.09 -22.63 6.65
N ASN A 324 10.12 -23.23 6.05
CA ASN A 324 11.39 -23.54 6.73
C ASN A 324 12.04 -22.30 7.39
N ASN A 325 12.11 -22.21 8.73
CA ASN A 325 12.65 -21.05 9.44
C ASN A 325 11.91 -19.73 9.15
N ILE A 326 10.65 -19.77 8.73
CA ILE A 326 9.87 -18.55 8.42
C ILE A 326 9.66 -17.69 9.67
N GLU A 327 9.63 -18.29 10.86
CA GLU A 327 9.49 -17.64 12.16
C GLU A 327 10.61 -16.61 12.44
N GLU A 328 11.77 -16.76 11.82
CA GLU A 328 12.89 -15.80 11.88
C GLU A 328 12.66 -14.60 10.97
N ASN A 329 11.73 -14.68 10.02
CA ASN A 329 11.36 -13.57 9.14
C ASN A 329 10.40 -12.62 9.86
N TYR A 330 10.86 -11.39 10.12
CA TYR A 330 10.05 -10.32 10.71
C TYR A 330 9.53 -9.29 9.69
N ARG A 331 9.82 -9.48 8.40
CA ARG A 331 9.54 -8.51 7.32
C ARG A 331 8.25 -8.82 6.59
N LEU A 332 7.97 -10.09 6.32
CA LEU A 332 6.80 -10.50 5.57
C LEU A 332 5.55 -10.34 6.45
N ILE A 333 4.68 -9.40 6.11
CA ILE A 333 3.46 -9.09 6.88
C ILE A 333 2.21 -9.67 6.24
N ALA A 334 2.24 -9.97 4.95
CA ALA A 334 1.12 -10.63 4.28
C ALA A 334 1.61 -11.56 3.18
N VAL A 335 1.13 -12.79 3.22
CA VAL A 335 1.08 -13.65 2.05
C VAL A 335 -0.38 -13.96 1.78
N ASN A 336 -0.77 -13.83 0.52
CA ASN A 336 -2.09 -14.14 0.02
C ASN A 336 -1.93 -15.16 -1.10
N TYR A 337 -2.70 -16.24 -1.03
CA TYR A 337 -2.73 -17.30 -2.02
C TYR A 337 -4.16 -17.56 -2.44
N SER A 338 -4.39 -17.62 -3.75
CA SER A 338 -5.66 -18.05 -4.33
C SER A 338 -5.41 -19.24 -5.26
N GLY A 339 -5.64 -20.43 -4.72
CA GLY A 339 -5.50 -21.71 -5.41
C GLY A 339 -5.74 -22.88 -4.43
N HIS A 340 -5.44 -24.09 -4.89
CA HIS A 340 -5.58 -25.32 -4.08
C HIS A 340 -4.21 -25.78 -3.56
N LEU A 341 -4.19 -26.42 -2.40
CA LEU A 341 -3.01 -27.08 -1.80
C LEU A 341 -3.39 -28.53 -1.47
N ASP A 342 -2.40 -29.41 -1.36
CA ASP A 342 -2.58 -30.68 -0.66
C ASP A 342 -2.53 -30.49 0.87
N GLU A 343 -2.78 -31.55 1.62
CA GLU A 343 -2.81 -31.53 3.07
C GLU A 343 -1.48 -31.01 3.66
N ASP A 344 -0.35 -31.47 3.13
CA ASP A 344 0.98 -31.02 3.52
C ASP A 344 1.16 -29.51 3.28
N GLY A 345 0.81 -29.04 2.08
CA GLY A 345 0.90 -27.64 1.69
C GLY A 345 0.02 -26.73 2.55
N VAL A 346 -1.13 -27.22 3.01
CA VAL A 346 -2.01 -26.47 3.95
C VAL A 346 -1.32 -26.24 5.29
N SER A 347 -0.62 -27.23 5.83
CA SER A 347 0.14 -27.09 7.09
C SER A 347 1.25 -26.05 6.96
N ASP A 348 2.06 -26.15 5.90
CA ASP A 348 3.13 -25.19 5.59
C ASP A 348 2.60 -23.77 5.37
N TRP A 349 1.47 -23.65 4.68
CA TRP A 349 0.78 -22.39 4.49
C TRP A 349 0.34 -21.76 5.81
N PHE A 350 -0.20 -22.55 6.75
CA PHE A 350 -0.59 -22.05 8.07
C PHE A 350 0.62 -21.54 8.87
N ALA A 351 1.78 -22.19 8.79
CA ALA A 351 3.01 -21.71 9.42
C ALA A 351 3.43 -20.32 8.86
N VAL A 352 3.35 -20.16 7.53
CA VAL A 352 3.58 -18.86 6.87
C VAL A 352 2.56 -17.82 7.31
N LYS A 353 1.26 -18.18 7.38
CA LYS A 353 0.20 -17.27 7.82
C LYS A 353 0.36 -16.83 9.26
N ALA A 354 0.64 -17.76 10.19
CA ALA A 354 0.88 -17.45 11.58
C ALA A 354 2.02 -16.42 11.73
N THR A 355 3.12 -16.61 11.00
CA THR A 355 4.23 -15.64 10.98
C THR A 355 3.82 -14.29 10.43
N THR A 356 3.11 -14.26 9.30
CA THR A 356 2.67 -12.99 8.69
C THR A 356 1.68 -12.23 9.58
N TRP A 357 0.80 -12.94 10.30
CA TRP A 357 -0.10 -12.35 11.29
C TRP A 357 0.65 -11.79 12.48
N ARG A 358 1.65 -12.50 13.02
CA ARG A 358 2.54 -11.99 14.07
C ARG A 358 3.19 -10.68 13.63
N ASN A 359 3.76 -10.64 12.42
CA ASN A 359 4.46 -9.48 11.89
C ASN A 359 3.50 -8.31 11.62
N SER A 360 2.34 -8.57 11.05
CA SER A 360 1.26 -7.57 10.90
C SER A 360 0.82 -7.00 12.26
N GLY A 361 0.68 -7.85 13.27
CA GLY A 361 0.37 -7.42 14.63
C GLY A 361 1.45 -6.54 15.24
N LEU A 362 2.73 -6.77 14.92
CA LEU A 362 3.82 -5.86 15.31
C LEU A 362 3.65 -4.48 14.65
N VAL A 363 3.37 -4.43 13.35
CA VAL A 363 3.14 -3.16 12.65
C VAL A 363 1.94 -2.39 13.23
N ALA A 364 0.82 -3.08 13.45
CA ALA A 364 -0.37 -2.48 14.05
C ALA A 364 -0.10 -1.93 15.46
N ARG A 365 0.67 -2.65 16.28
CA ARG A 365 1.08 -2.17 17.61
C ARG A 365 2.02 -0.97 17.51
N ALA A 366 3.00 -1.01 16.61
CA ALA A 366 3.91 0.12 16.40
C ALA A 366 3.18 1.38 15.93
N ALA A 367 2.12 1.25 15.12
CA ALA A 367 1.30 2.38 14.68
C ALA A 367 0.61 3.13 15.84
N ARG A 368 0.44 2.49 17.00
CA ARG A 368 -0.11 3.13 18.22
C ARG A 368 0.85 4.13 18.87
N ILE A 369 2.10 4.22 18.41
CA ILE A 369 3.13 5.15 18.89
C ILE A 369 2.64 6.61 18.92
N LYS A 370 1.73 6.99 18.01
CA LYS A 370 1.11 8.31 17.93
C LYS A 370 0.24 8.66 19.16
N HIS A 371 -0.38 7.67 19.77
CA HIS A 371 -1.38 7.86 20.82
C HIS A 371 -0.84 7.55 22.23
N ALA A 372 0.35 6.97 22.32
CA ALA A 372 0.95 6.57 23.58
C ALA A 372 1.54 7.80 24.29
N SER A 373 0.92 8.22 25.39
CA SER A 373 1.47 9.22 26.31
C SER A 373 2.71 8.69 27.05
N SER A 374 2.68 7.40 27.40
CA SER A 374 3.83 6.60 27.83
C SER A 374 3.88 5.30 27.04
N LEU A 375 5.09 4.84 26.69
CA LEU A 375 5.24 3.59 25.96
C LEU A 375 5.10 2.41 26.91
N ASP A 376 4.08 1.57 26.68
CA ASP A 376 4.08 0.24 27.27
C ASP A 376 5.14 -0.65 26.60
N ARG A 377 5.44 -1.78 27.24
CA ARG A 377 6.41 -2.77 26.76
C ARG A 377 6.08 -3.31 25.37
N TYR A 378 4.80 -3.49 25.04
CA TYR A 378 4.38 -4.10 23.79
C TYR A 378 4.54 -3.14 22.60
N VAL A 379 4.18 -1.87 22.77
CA VAL A 379 4.38 -0.83 21.75
C VAL A 379 5.88 -0.60 21.56
N THR A 380 6.66 -0.52 22.65
CA THR A 380 8.12 -0.34 22.56
C THR A 380 8.78 -1.48 21.77
N ARG A 381 8.46 -2.73 22.12
CA ARG A 381 8.96 -3.92 21.41
C ARG A 381 8.63 -3.88 19.92
N ALA A 382 7.38 -3.54 19.61
CA ALA A 382 6.95 -3.41 18.24
C ALA A 382 7.75 -2.33 17.48
N VAL A 383 7.93 -1.15 18.06
CA VAL A 383 8.69 -0.04 17.45
C VAL A 383 10.17 -0.39 17.27
N ASP A 384 10.81 -0.94 18.31
CA ASP A 384 12.22 -1.41 18.27
C ASP A 384 12.42 -2.48 17.18
N ARG A 385 11.44 -3.37 16.99
CA ARG A 385 11.51 -4.41 15.95
C ARG A 385 11.28 -3.84 14.55
N VAL A 386 10.21 -3.09 14.31
CA VAL A 386 9.85 -2.61 12.97
C VAL A 386 10.80 -1.53 12.44
N SER A 387 11.39 -0.73 13.33
CA SER A 387 12.31 0.35 12.95
C SER A 387 13.60 -0.13 12.28
N ARG A 388 13.95 -1.40 12.46
CA ARG A 388 15.09 -2.06 11.78
C ARG A 388 14.84 -2.29 10.29
N TYR A 389 13.59 -2.16 9.83
CA TYR A 389 13.19 -2.44 8.45
C TYR A 389 12.43 -1.24 7.89
N SER A 390 13.06 -0.49 6.99
CA SER A 390 12.45 0.71 6.37
C SER A 390 11.11 0.41 5.67
N ALA A 391 11.01 -0.76 5.04
CA ALA A 391 9.77 -1.22 4.41
C ALA A 391 8.60 -1.38 5.40
N LEU A 392 8.87 -1.74 6.66
CA LEU A 392 7.84 -1.83 7.71
C LEU A 392 7.50 -0.46 8.28
N LEU A 393 8.46 0.47 8.35
CA LEU A 393 8.18 1.86 8.74
C LEU A 393 7.20 2.51 7.75
N ASP A 394 7.36 2.23 6.44
CA ASP A 394 6.40 2.68 5.43
C ASP A 394 4.96 2.20 5.76
N GLU A 395 4.83 0.98 6.28
CA GLU A 395 3.57 0.38 6.70
C GLU A 395 3.01 0.97 7.99
N VAL A 396 3.88 1.22 8.96
CA VAL A 396 3.53 1.86 10.23
C VAL A 396 2.98 3.25 9.95
N ALA A 397 3.61 4.04 9.08
CA ALA A 397 3.17 5.38 8.72
C ALA A 397 1.78 5.36 8.10
N ARG A 398 1.55 4.42 7.17
CA ARG A 398 0.23 4.23 6.54
C ARG A 398 -0.83 3.84 7.57
N SER A 399 -0.50 2.95 8.49
CA SER A 399 -1.41 2.47 9.53
C SER A 399 -1.72 3.54 10.58
N ALA A 400 -0.72 4.35 10.94
CA ALA A 400 -0.84 5.47 11.88
C ALA A 400 -1.43 6.75 11.24
N LYS A 401 -1.59 6.76 9.90
CA LYS A 401 -1.98 7.93 9.10
C LYS A 401 -1.06 9.13 9.38
N LEU A 402 0.24 8.88 9.30
CA LEU A 402 1.31 9.86 9.49
C LEU A 402 2.10 10.01 8.19
N ASP A 403 2.69 11.19 8.00
CA ASP A 403 3.74 11.35 7.00
C ASP A 403 5.01 10.57 7.40
N GLN A 404 5.83 10.16 6.42
CA GLN A 404 7.07 9.42 6.69
C GLN A 404 8.06 10.22 7.54
N ALA A 405 8.19 11.53 7.30
CA ALA A 405 9.11 12.36 8.08
C ALA A 405 8.62 12.52 9.52
N GLU A 406 7.31 12.70 9.72
CA GLU A 406 6.69 12.77 11.05
C GLU A 406 6.89 11.46 11.82
N LEU A 407 6.63 10.32 11.18
CA LEU A 407 6.89 9.02 11.80
C LEU A 407 8.38 8.84 12.13
N ALA A 408 9.28 9.23 11.24
CA ALA A 408 10.71 9.07 11.45
C ALA A 408 11.21 9.87 12.67
N VAL A 409 10.69 11.08 12.87
CA VAL A 409 10.97 11.88 14.09
C VAL A 409 10.40 11.18 15.31
N LEU A 410 9.13 10.76 15.28
CA LEU A 410 8.47 10.10 16.40
C LEU A 410 9.17 8.81 16.81
N VAL A 411 9.53 7.95 15.85
CA VAL A 411 10.26 6.71 16.10
C VAL A 411 11.64 7.01 16.68
N ARG A 412 12.36 8.00 16.13
CA ARG A 412 13.69 8.39 16.63
C ARG A 412 13.63 8.87 18.07
N ASP A 413 12.70 9.77 18.38
CA ASP A 413 12.56 10.34 19.73
C ASP A 413 12.18 9.26 20.74
N ARG A 414 11.30 8.34 20.35
CA ARG A 414 10.93 7.18 21.18
C ARG A 414 12.09 6.20 21.38
N LEU A 415 12.84 5.88 20.33
CA LEU A 415 14.01 5.00 20.44
C LEU A 415 15.12 5.65 21.29
N ARG A 416 15.26 6.98 21.24
CA ARG A 416 16.17 7.74 22.10
C ARG A 416 15.72 7.72 23.55
N GLN A 417 14.43 7.86 23.82
CA GLN A 417 13.87 7.80 25.17
C GLN A 417 14.18 6.47 25.86
N ILE A 418 14.03 5.35 25.14
CA ILE A 418 14.36 4.01 25.66
C ILE A 418 15.84 3.65 25.52
N GLY A 419 16.66 4.63 25.11
CA GLY A 419 18.07 4.45 24.80
C GLY A 419 18.94 4.35 26.04
N CYS A 420 18.53 4.93 27.17
CA CYS A 420 19.27 4.83 28.43
C CYS A 420 19.04 3.48 29.14
N LEU A 421 19.98 3.09 29.99
CA LEU A 421 20.00 1.78 30.66
C LEU A 421 18.75 1.55 31.50
N ASP A 422 18.41 2.52 32.35
CA ASP A 422 17.30 2.42 33.29
C ASP A 422 15.96 2.27 32.58
N GLU A 423 15.67 3.13 31.60
CA GLU A 423 14.40 3.09 30.88
C GLU A 423 14.26 1.82 30.04
N PHE A 424 15.34 1.38 29.38
CA PHE A 424 15.35 0.11 28.66
C PHE A 424 15.02 -1.06 29.60
N MET A 425 15.73 -1.15 30.75
CA MET A 425 15.54 -2.25 31.70
C MET A 425 14.16 -2.21 32.35
N ARG A 426 13.63 -1.01 32.61
CA ARG A 426 12.27 -0.82 33.13
C ARG A 426 11.22 -1.30 32.14
N ILE A 427 11.32 -0.88 30.87
CA ILE A 427 10.39 -1.30 29.82
C ILE A 427 10.53 -2.79 29.52
N ALA A 428 11.74 -3.32 29.53
CA ALA A 428 12.00 -4.75 29.34
C ALA A 428 11.43 -5.59 30.50
N GLY A 429 11.12 -4.96 31.64
CA GLY A 429 10.55 -5.60 32.84
C GLY A 429 11.60 -6.23 33.74
N VAL A 430 12.86 -5.80 33.64
CA VAL A 430 13.98 -6.29 34.47
C VAL A 430 14.00 -5.59 35.83
N VAL A 431 13.76 -4.28 35.84
CA VAL A 431 13.72 -3.45 37.06
C VAL A 431 12.41 -2.66 37.12
N LYS A 432 12.04 -2.19 38.32
CA LYS A 432 10.88 -1.30 38.49
C LYS A 432 11.21 0.16 38.24
N GLU A 433 12.41 0.60 38.61
CA GLU A 433 12.79 2.02 38.61
C GLU A 433 14.15 2.25 37.95
N ARG A 434 15.23 1.73 38.54
CA ARG A 434 16.61 1.89 38.04
C ARG A 434 17.44 0.62 38.20
N VAL A 435 18.50 0.51 37.42
CA VAL A 435 19.50 -0.56 37.53
C VAL A 435 20.48 -0.22 38.65
N ILE A 436 20.63 -1.15 39.58
CA ILE A 436 21.64 -1.13 40.64
C ILE A 436 22.16 -2.56 40.78
N CYS A 437 23.45 -2.77 40.56
CA CYS A 437 24.08 -4.06 40.79
C CYS A 437 24.43 -4.24 42.26
N ARG A 438 24.51 -5.50 42.71
CA ARG A 438 25.04 -5.81 44.03
C ARG A 438 26.56 -5.61 43.99
N PRO A 439 27.17 -4.97 45.01
CA PRO A 439 28.61 -4.78 45.06
C PRO A 439 29.35 -6.10 44.79
N ALA A 440 30.31 -6.07 43.86
CA ALA A 440 31.17 -7.21 43.58
C ALA A 440 32.53 -7.05 44.28
N ASP A 441 32.95 -8.09 45.00
CA ASP A 441 34.23 -8.10 45.72
C ASP A 441 35.45 -8.24 44.79
N ASP A 442 35.23 -8.51 43.51
CA ASP A 442 36.28 -8.72 42.50
C ASP A 442 36.72 -7.44 41.77
N GLY A 443 36.12 -6.29 42.12
CA GLY A 443 36.45 -4.98 41.56
C GLY A 443 36.17 -4.84 40.06
N ARG A 444 35.41 -5.76 39.45
CA ARG A 444 35.08 -5.70 38.04
C ARG A 444 33.94 -4.73 37.78
N MET A 445 34.01 -4.08 36.61
CA MET A 445 32.96 -3.20 36.10
C MET A 445 31.62 -3.95 36.00
N GLN A 446 30.60 -3.39 36.60
CA GLN A 446 29.23 -3.89 36.58
C GLN A 446 28.36 -3.13 35.57
N LEU A 447 27.10 -3.53 35.44
CA LEU A 447 26.21 -2.96 34.43
C LEU A 447 25.82 -1.51 34.75
N ASP A 448 25.65 -1.18 36.02
CA ASP A 448 25.36 0.17 36.51
C ASP A 448 26.58 1.09 36.60
N ASP A 449 27.80 0.56 36.37
CA ASP A 449 29.02 1.35 36.18
C ASP A 449 29.17 1.87 34.75
N LEU A 450 28.36 1.39 33.80
CA LEU A 450 28.43 1.82 32.40
C LEU A 450 27.90 3.26 32.25
N ASN A 451 28.69 4.12 31.62
CA ASN A 451 28.19 5.40 31.15
C ASN A 451 27.27 5.21 29.92
N GLU A 452 26.56 6.29 29.55
CA GLU A 452 25.61 6.29 28.43
C GLU A 452 26.24 5.89 27.08
N ASP A 453 27.50 6.25 26.82
CA ASP A 453 28.17 5.91 25.56
C ASP A 453 28.50 4.41 25.46
N CYS A 454 28.96 3.82 26.57
CA CYS A 454 29.21 2.40 26.71
C CYS A 454 27.89 1.61 26.59
N TRP A 455 26.84 2.05 27.28
CA TRP A 455 25.53 1.42 27.18
C TRP A 455 24.94 1.55 25.77
N SER A 456 25.07 2.70 25.11
CA SER A 456 24.64 2.90 23.72
C SER A 456 25.29 1.88 22.77
N HIS A 457 26.57 1.57 22.97
CA HIS A 457 27.26 0.52 22.21
C HIS A 457 26.67 -0.87 22.48
N VAL A 458 26.42 -1.21 23.73
CA VAL A 458 25.75 -2.47 24.12
C VAL A 458 24.35 -2.57 23.50
N ARG A 459 23.58 -1.49 23.55
CA ARG A 459 22.20 -1.40 23.07
C ARG A 459 22.04 -1.64 21.56
N ARG A 460 23.10 -1.46 20.77
CA ARG A 460 23.12 -1.81 19.34
C ARG A 460 22.95 -3.32 19.10
N TYR A 461 23.32 -4.14 20.08
CA TYR A 461 23.26 -5.61 20.00
C TYR A 461 22.07 -6.21 20.75
N LEU A 462 21.40 -5.45 21.61
CA LEU A 462 20.27 -5.90 22.42
C LEU A 462 18.95 -5.33 21.93
N ALA A 463 18.00 -6.19 21.57
CA ALA A 463 16.60 -5.87 21.39
C ALA A 463 15.83 -6.01 22.71
N THR A 464 14.73 -5.27 22.82
CA THR A 464 13.76 -5.44 23.91
C THR A 464 13.13 -6.85 23.99
N ASP A 465 13.19 -7.62 22.89
CA ASP A 465 12.73 -9.01 22.83
C ASP A 465 13.79 -10.03 23.31
N ASP A 466 15.06 -9.63 23.40
CA ASP A 466 16.14 -10.53 23.83
C ASP A 466 16.05 -10.80 25.35
N VAL A 467 15.40 -9.91 26.09
CA VAL A 467 15.05 -10.09 27.49
C VAL A 467 13.87 -11.07 27.59
N LYS A 468 14.22 -12.36 27.70
CA LYS A 468 13.28 -13.44 27.99
C LYS A 468 12.92 -13.45 29.47
N TYR A 469 11.66 -13.73 29.78
CA TYR A 469 11.31 -14.11 31.14
C TYR A 469 11.89 -15.50 31.38
N GLY A 470 12.71 -15.64 32.44
CA GLY A 470 12.82 -16.95 33.06
C GLY A 470 11.42 -17.34 33.50
N ALA A 471 10.95 -18.52 33.10
CA ALA A 471 9.95 -19.20 33.90
C ALA A 471 10.58 -19.30 35.28
N VAL A 472 10.14 -18.48 36.22
CA VAL A 472 10.53 -18.64 37.61
C VAL A 472 9.96 -20.02 37.97
N GLN A 473 10.83 -21.04 37.97
CA GLN A 473 10.54 -22.23 38.73
C GLN A 473 10.36 -21.72 40.15
N VAL A 474 9.10 -21.70 40.57
CA VAL A 474 8.77 -21.59 41.98
C VAL A 474 9.29 -22.89 42.57
N ASP A 475 10.57 -22.91 42.94
CA ASP A 475 11.06 -23.88 43.89
C ASP A 475 10.29 -23.62 45.18
N ASN A 476 9.27 -24.45 45.40
CA ASN A 476 8.59 -24.58 46.67
C ASN A 476 9.61 -25.19 47.66
N GLY A 477 10.45 -24.32 48.23
CA GLY A 477 11.23 -24.60 49.43
C GLY A 477 10.40 -24.30 50.67
#